data_AF-A0A7C7JWL9-F1
#
_entry.id   AF-A0A7C7JWL9-F1
#
_cell.length_a   1.000
_cell.length_b   1.000
_cell.length_c   1.000
_cell.angle_alpha   90.00
_cell.angle_beta   90.00
_cell.angle_gamma   90.00
#
_symmetry.space_group_name_H-M   'P 1'
#
loop_
_entity.id
_entity.type
_entity.pdbx_description
1 polymer ?
#
loop_
_entity_poly.entity_id
_entity_poly.type
_entity_poly.pdbx_seq_one_letter_code
_entity_poly.pdbx_strand_id
1 'polypeptide(L)'
;FVKSLLESGKQTANLMKTVKFLKTQKENIDKVNNVIKQLQAVRELARNNQRLFDVVQDDLREILNSPFIKPNEVTRISDSFDAILQNSMAGMEYIDQILSSDNLKMTDAERAEVLKEKELESKEMVAEIEAKTRRYREIIQFREMQYKINNRETDY
;
A
#
# COMPACT_ATOMS: atom_id res chain seq x y z
N PHE A 1 -7.28 22.46 13.92
CA PHE A 1 -8.49 21.72 13.50
C PHE A 1 -8.78 21.91 12.00
N VAL A 2 -9.05 23.13 11.51
CA VAL A 2 -9.33 23.35 10.08
C VAL A 2 -8.13 23.03 9.17
N LYS A 3 -6.90 23.44 9.53
CA LYS A 3 -5.69 23.09 8.76
C LYS A 3 -5.41 21.58 8.71
N SER A 4 -5.53 20.89 9.84
CA SER A 4 -5.31 19.43 9.92
C SER A 4 -6.37 18.64 9.15
N LEU A 5 -7.63 19.09 9.16
CA LEU A 5 -8.69 18.49 8.34
C LEU A 5 -8.42 18.70 6.84
N LEU A 6 -8.01 19.89 6.43
CA LEU A 6 -7.70 20.21 5.04
C LEU A 6 -6.51 19.40 4.51
N GLU A 7 -5.45 19.25 5.31
CA GLU A 7 -4.28 18.43 4.97
C GLU A 7 -4.63 16.94 4.94
N SER A 8 -5.41 16.44 5.90
CA SER A 8 -5.88 15.05 5.89
C SER A 8 -6.74 14.72 4.66
N GLY A 9 -7.56 15.67 4.19
CA GLY A 9 -8.36 15.51 2.98
C GLY A 9 -7.49 15.43 1.71
N LYS A 10 -6.44 16.24 1.62
CA LYS A 10 -5.47 16.19 0.51
C LYS A 10 -4.69 14.87 0.49
N GLN A 11 -4.21 14.42 1.64
CA GLN A 11 -3.48 13.15 1.77
C GLN A 11 -4.37 11.95 1.41
N THR A 12 -5.62 11.93 1.89
CA THR A 12 -6.59 10.88 1.56
C THR A 12 -6.88 10.84 0.06
N ALA A 13 -6.99 12.00 -0.60
CA ALA A 13 -7.20 12.07 -2.05
C ALA A 13 -6.01 11.54 -2.86
N ASN A 14 -4.78 11.86 -2.45
CA ASN A 14 -3.57 11.34 -3.08
C ASN A 14 -3.46 9.81 -2.91
N LEU A 15 -3.67 9.30 -1.70
CA LEU A 15 -3.71 7.87 -1.43
C LEU A 15 -4.74 7.16 -2.31
N MET A 16 -5.95 7.72 -2.44
CA MET A 16 -7.00 7.13 -3.28
C MET A 16 -6.63 7.14 -4.77
N LYS A 17 -5.92 8.17 -5.24
CA LYS A 17 -5.41 8.23 -6.62
C LYS A 17 -4.38 7.13 -6.86
N THR A 18 -3.45 6.97 -5.93
CA THR A 18 -2.40 5.94 -5.94
C THR A 18 -3.01 4.53 -5.93
N VAL A 19 -3.98 4.27 -5.07
CA VAL A 19 -4.75 3.03 -5.00
C VAL A 19 -5.44 2.70 -6.32
N LYS A 20 -6.10 3.68 -6.96
CA LYS A 20 -6.71 3.50 -8.28
C LYS A 20 -5.69 3.15 -9.36
N PHE A 21 -4.53 3.76 -9.33
CA PHE A 21 -3.46 3.46 -10.29
C PHE A 21 -2.96 2.02 -10.15
N LEU A 22 -2.67 1.58 -8.92
CA LEU A 22 -2.26 0.20 -8.65
C LEU A 22 -3.27 -0.82 -9.16
N LYS A 23 -4.57 -0.53 -9.00
CA LYS A 23 -5.64 -1.35 -9.55
C LYS A 23 -5.60 -1.42 -11.08
N THR A 24 -5.46 -0.28 -11.77
CA THR A 24 -5.35 -0.25 -13.24
C THR A 24 -4.13 -1.02 -13.73
N GLN A 25 -2.98 -0.86 -13.06
CA GLN A 25 -1.75 -1.58 -13.42
C GLN A 25 -1.89 -3.09 -13.25
N LYS A 26 -2.60 -3.54 -12.21
CA LYS A 26 -2.95 -4.95 -12.02
C LYS A 26 -3.81 -5.48 -13.18
N GLU A 27 -4.81 -4.72 -13.61
CA GLU A 27 -5.65 -5.08 -14.76
C GLU A 27 -4.86 -5.12 -16.08
N ASN A 28 -3.84 -4.26 -16.23
CA ASN A 28 -2.96 -4.26 -17.39
C ASN A 28 -2.03 -5.49 -17.40
N ILE A 29 -1.42 -5.84 -16.26
CA ILE A 29 -0.65 -7.10 -16.15
C ILE A 29 -1.52 -8.30 -16.53
N ASP A 30 -2.75 -8.38 -16.02
CA ASP A 30 -3.65 -9.50 -16.29
C ASP A 30 -3.98 -9.65 -17.81
N LYS A 31 -3.96 -8.54 -18.55
CA LYS A 31 -4.22 -8.50 -20.00
C LYS A 31 -3.02 -8.87 -20.86
N VAL A 32 -1.78 -8.61 -20.44
CA VAL A 32 -0.56 -8.93 -21.21
C VAL A 32 -0.27 -10.44 -21.12
N ASN A 33 -0.93 -11.21 -21.99
CA ASN A 33 -0.96 -12.66 -21.93
C ASN A 33 -0.53 -13.30 -23.26
N ASN A 34 0.74 -13.72 -23.36
CA ASN A 34 1.17 -14.99 -24.00
C ASN A 34 2.68 -15.29 -23.89
N VAL A 35 3.56 -14.28 -23.87
CA VAL A 35 5.04 -14.51 -23.77
C VAL A 35 5.54 -14.49 -22.33
N ILE A 36 4.94 -13.64 -21.48
CA ILE A 36 5.36 -13.42 -20.08
C ILE A 36 4.61 -14.31 -19.06
N LYS A 37 3.54 -15.02 -19.50
CA LYS A 37 2.75 -15.99 -18.70
C LYS A 37 3.58 -16.99 -17.89
N GLN A 38 4.85 -17.20 -18.25
CA GLN A 38 5.71 -18.22 -17.65
C GLN A 38 6.53 -17.71 -16.45
N LEU A 39 6.63 -16.40 -16.21
CA LEU A 39 7.41 -15.85 -15.09
C LEU A 39 6.56 -15.74 -13.83
N GLN A 40 6.80 -16.66 -12.89
CA GLN A 40 6.22 -16.66 -11.54
C GLN A 40 6.32 -15.29 -10.85
N ALA A 41 7.43 -14.57 -11.07
CA ALA A 41 7.67 -13.23 -10.53
C ALA A 41 6.56 -12.22 -10.87
N VAL A 42 6.06 -12.19 -12.12
CA VAL A 42 5.02 -11.24 -12.55
C VAL A 42 3.68 -11.53 -11.87
N ARG A 43 3.35 -12.82 -11.68
CA ARG A 43 2.13 -13.20 -10.95
C ARG A 43 2.21 -12.82 -9.48
N GLU A 44 3.36 -13.04 -8.86
CA GLU A 44 3.59 -12.66 -7.47
C GLU A 44 3.58 -11.13 -7.28
N LEU A 45 4.13 -10.38 -8.22
CA LEU A 45 4.04 -8.92 -8.28
C LEU A 45 2.58 -8.44 -8.30
N ALA A 46 1.76 -8.98 -9.21
CA ALA A 46 0.34 -8.64 -9.29
C ALA A 46 -0.42 -8.96 -7.99
N ARG A 47 -0.11 -10.11 -7.37
CA ARG A 47 -0.69 -10.51 -6.07
C ARG A 47 -0.27 -9.57 -4.94
N ASN A 48 0.99 -9.20 -4.88
CA ASN A 48 1.51 -8.30 -3.85
C ASN A 48 0.89 -6.91 -3.98
N ASN A 49 0.74 -6.39 -5.20
CA ASN A 49 0.07 -5.12 -5.42
C ASN A 49 -1.42 -5.15 -5.08
N GLN A 50 -2.10 -6.28 -5.34
CA GLN A 50 -3.47 -6.46 -4.88
C GLN A 50 -3.56 -6.39 -3.35
N ARG A 51 -2.62 -7.02 -2.63
CA ARG A 51 -2.58 -6.94 -1.15
C ARG A 51 -2.31 -5.52 -0.65
N LEU A 52 -1.39 -4.79 -1.29
CA LEU A 52 -1.14 -3.37 -0.97
C LEU A 52 -2.42 -2.54 -1.17
N PHE A 53 -3.15 -2.79 -2.26
CA PHE A 53 -4.44 -2.16 -2.53
C PHE A 53 -5.48 -2.49 -1.44
N ASP A 54 -5.63 -3.76 -1.07
CA ASP A 54 -6.63 -4.22 -0.09
C ASP A 54 -6.37 -3.59 1.29
N VAL A 55 -5.11 -3.60 1.76
CA VAL A 55 -4.73 -2.99 3.04
C VAL A 55 -5.02 -1.49 3.08
N VAL A 56 -4.79 -0.77 1.99
CA VAL A 56 -5.03 0.68 1.97
C VAL A 56 -6.50 1.02 1.83
N GLN A 57 -7.24 0.24 1.03
CA GLN A 57 -8.66 0.50 0.80
C GLN A 57 -9.47 0.33 2.10
N ASP A 58 -9.20 -0.74 2.83
CA ASP A 58 -10.02 -1.14 3.97
C ASP A 58 -9.33 -0.82 5.30
N ASP A 59 -8.13 -1.36 5.53
CA ASP A 59 -7.48 -1.28 6.84
C ASP A 59 -7.00 0.15 7.18
N LEU A 60 -6.37 0.84 6.23
CA LEU A 60 -5.95 2.23 6.47
C LEU A 60 -7.17 3.14 6.70
N ARG A 61 -8.25 2.93 5.94
CA ARG A 61 -9.49 3.69 6.13
C ARG A 61 -10.08 3.45 7.53
N GLU A 62 -10.07 2.22 8.01
CA GLU A 62 -10.49 1.87 9.37
C GLU A 62 -9.61 2.60 10.42
N ILE A 63 -8.28 2.52 10.25
CA ILE A 63 -7.32 3.17 11.14
C ILE A 63 -7.55 4.67 11.21
N LEU A 64 -7.63 5.35 10.06
CA LEU A 64 -7.75 6.82 10.00
C LEU A 64 -9.09 7.34 10.54
N ASN A 65 -10.15 6.53 10.49
CA ASN A 65 -11.47 6.88 11.02
C ASN A 65 -11.65 6.52 12.51
N SER A 66 -10.67 5.87 13.13
CA SER A 66 -10.76 5.50 14.55
C SER A 66 -10.73 6.75 15.45
N PRO A 67 -11.63 6.87 16.44
CA PRO A 67 -11.61 7.97 17.41
C PRO A 67 -10.37 7.93 18.32
N PHE A 68 -9.64 6.80 18.30
CA PHE A 68 -8.42 6.60 19.09
C PHE A 68 -7.15 7.00 18.35
N ILE A 69 -7.24 7.51 17.11
CA ILE A 69 -6.12 8.12 16.39
C ILE A 69 -6.16 9.65 16.57
N LYS A 70 -5.03 10.22 16.98
CA LYS A 70 -4.94 11.68 17.18
C LYS A 70 -4.82 12.39 15.84
N PRO A 71 -5.32 13.63 15.71
CA PRO A 71 -5.26 14.38 14.45
C PRO A 71 -3.85 14.53 13.86
N ASN A 72 -2.81 14.67 14.70
CA ASN A 72 -1.43 14.78 14.24
C ASN A 72 -0.82 13.42 13.82
N GLU A 73 -1.43 12.31 14.22
CA GLU A 73 -1.01 10.97 13.80
C GLU A 73 -1.56 10.61 12.43
N VAL A 74 -2.72 11.13 12.05
CA VAL A 74 -3.34 10.94 10.72
C VAL A 74 -2.34 11.27 9.60
N THR A 75 -1.67 12.42 9.69
CA THR A 75 -0.66 12.86 8.71
C THR A 75 0.50 11.88 8.63
N ARG A 76 1.09 11.53 9.79
CA ARG A 76 2.22 10.59 9.85
C ARG A 76 1.86 9.20 9.34
N ILE A 77 0.66 8.70 9.66
CA ILE A 77 0.14 7.43 9.18
C ILE A 77 0.02 7.49 7.65
N SER A 78 -0.68 8.51 7.15
CA SER A 78 -0.95 8.70 5.72
C SER A 78 0.35 8.78 4.91
N ASP A 79 1.33 9.58 5.35
CA ASP A 79 2.62 9.71 4.67
C ASP A 79 3.39 8.39 4.65
N SER A 80 3.34 7.62 5.75
CA SER A 80 4.03 6.34 5.81
C SER A 80 3.43 5.26 4.89
N PHE A 81 2.12 5.30 4.68
CA PHE A 81 1.44 4.40 3.73
C PHE A 81 1.63 4.90 2.30
N ASP A 82 1.55 6.21 2.05
CA ASP A 82 1.76 6.79 0.73
C ASP A 82 3.16 6.47 0.20
N ALA A 83 4.20 6.57 1.03
CA ALA A 83 5.57 6.25 0.62
C ALA A 83 5.73 4.81 0.08
N ILE A 84 5.09 3.82 0.73
CA ILE A 84 5.10 2.42 0.28
C ILE A 84 4.38 2.31 -1.07
N LEU A 85 3.24 2.96 -1.21
CA LEU A 85 2.46 2.86 -2.44
C LEU A 85 3.10 3.60 -3.60
N GLN A 86 3.74 4.75 -3.37
CA GLN A 86 4.52 5.45 -4.40
C GLN A 86 5.67 4.56 -4.90
N ASN A 87 6.34 3.84 -4.00
CA ASN A 87 7.39 2.89 -4.38
C ASN A 87 6.80 1.74 -5.23
N SER A 88 5.69 1.14 -4.80
CA SER A 88 4.98 0.10 -5.56
C SER A 88 4.53 0.60 -6.94
N MET A 89 4.02 1.83 -7.04
CA MET A 89 3.66 2.44 -8.32
C MET A 89 4.85 2.57 -9.25
N ALA A 90 5.97 3.13 -8.76
CA ALA A 90 7.18 3.30 -9.56
C ALA A 90 7.74 1.94 -10.03
N GLY A 91 7.72 0.91 -9.17
CA GLY A 91 8.08 -0.45 -9.55
C GLY A 91 7.17 -1.01 -10.65
N MET A 92 5.87 -0.72 -10.57
CA MET A 92 4.88 -1.15 -11.56
C MET A 92 5.01 -0.46 -12.91
N GLU A 93 5.30 0.83 -12.94
CA GLU A 93 5.60 1.57 -14.18
C GLU A 93 6.87 1.01 -14.85
N TYR A 94 7.89 0.70 -14.05
CA TYR A 94 9.11 0.11 -14.55
C TYR A 94 8.89 -1.30 -15.14
N ILE A 95 8.09 -2.13 -14.46
CA ILE A 95 7.68 -3.44 -15.00
C ILE A 95 6.92 -3.27 -16.31
N ASP A 96 5.94 -2.36 -16.38
CA ASP A 96 5.20 -2.12 -17.61
C ASP A 96 6.12 -1.70 -18.77
N GLN A 97 7.11 -0.84 -18.51
CA GLN A 97 8.13 -0.47 -19.49
C GLN A 97 8.96 -1.68 -19.95
N ILE A 98 9.34 -2.56 -19.02
CA ILE A 98 10.10 -3.80 -19.33
C ILE A 98 9.30 -4.76 -20.21
N LEU A 99 8.00 -4.88 -19.95
CA LEU A 99 7.12 -5.82 -20.64
C LEU A 99 6.61 -5.27 -21.99
N SER A 100 6.55 -3.94 -22.16
CA SER A 100 6.03 -3.27 -23.36
C SER A 100 7.10 -2.80 -24.35
N SER A 101 8.36 -2.68 -23.92
CA SER A 101 9.43 -2.15 -24.76
C SER A 101 10.21 -3.24 -25.47
N ASP A 102 9.99 -3.38 -26.78
CA ASP A 102 10.92 -4.08 -27.68
C ASP A 102 12.29 -3.36 -27.80
N ASN A 103 12.39 -2.12 -27.30
CA ASN A 103 13.55 -1.24 -27.41
C ASN A 103 14.50 -1.28 -26.20
N LEU A 104 14.15 -1.96 -25.11
CA LEU A 104 15.11 -2.17 -24.03
C LEU A 104 16.19 -3.13 -24.52
N LYS A 105 17.45 -2.67 -24.52
CA LYS A 105 18.63 -3.49 -24.77
C LYS A 105 18.86 -4.43 -23.58
N MET A 106 17.97 -5.41 -23.39
CA MET A 106 18.09 -6.45 -22.38
C MET A 106 17.79 -7.82 -22.97
N THR A 107 18.53 -8.81 -22.52
CA THR A 107 18.28 -10.22 -22.79
C THR A 107 17.12 -10.75 -21.93
N ASP A 108 16.56 -11.89 -22.31
CA ASP A 108 15.49 -12.52 -21.52
C ASP A 108 15.95 -12.92 -20.11
N ALA A 109 17.25 -13.22 -19.93
CA ALA A 109 17.85 -13.53 -18.63
C ALA A 109 17.91 -12.28 -17.73
N GLU A 110 18.41 -11.16 -18.26
CA GLU A 110 18.43 -9.88 -17.54
C GLU A 110 17.01 -9.42 -17.20
N ARG A 111 16.05 -9.61 -18.12
CA ARG A 111 14.63 -9.32 -17.85
C ARG A 111 14.09 -10.16 -16.69
N ALA A 112 14.38 -11.45 -16.68
CA ALA A 112 13.93 -12.35 -15.62
C ALA A 112 14.53 -11.98 -14.24
N GLU A 113 15.81 -11.58 -14.20
CA GLU A 113 16.49 -11.14 -12.99
C GLU A 113 15.85 -9.86 -12.41
N VAL A 114 15.63 -8.85 -13.25
CA VAL A 114 14.98 -7.60 -12.83
C VAL A 114 13.56 -7.87 -12.31
N LEU A 115 12.79 -8.72 -13.00
CA LEU A 115 11.45 -9.08 -12.53
C LEU A 115 11.50 -9.82 -11.18
N LYS A 116 12.54 -10.62 -10.94
CA LYS A 116 12.74 -11.33 -9.67
C LYS A 116 13.12 -10.38 -8.53
N GLU A 117 13.96 -9.39 -8.81
CA GLU A 117 14.29 -8.33 -7.86
C GLU A 117 13.03 -7.54 -7.46
N LYS A 118 12.23 -7.11 -8.46
CA LYS A 118 10.96 -6.41 -8.19
C LYS A 118 9.96 -7.28 -7.42
N GLU A 119 9.91 -8.58 -7.69
CA GLU A 119 9.12 -9.51 -6.89
C GLU A 119 9.55 -9.45 -5.41
N LEU A 120 10.84 -9.47 -5.11
CA LEU A 120 11.35 -9.41 -3.74
C LEU A 120 11.00 -8.08 -3.06
N GLU A 121 11.28 -6.96 -3.73
CA GLU A 121 10.91 -5.62 -3.23
C GLU A 121 9.40 -5.53 -2.92
N SER A 122 8.56 -6.10 -3.79
CA SER A 122 7.10 -6.10 -3.57
C SER A 122 6.68 -6.92 -2.35
N LYS A 123 7.40 -8.00 -2.01
CA LYS A 123 7.14 -8.78 -0.79
C LYS A 123 7.54 -8.00 0.46
N GLU A 124 8.65 -7.28 0.42
CA GLU A 124 9.10 -6.43 1.51
C GLU A 124 8.10 -5.30 1.77
N MET A 125 7.60 -4.65 0.72
CA MET A 125 6.55 -3.64 0.83
C MET A 125 5.26 -4.19 1.46
N VAL A 126 4.83 -5.40 1.09
CA VAL A 126 3.66 -6.06 1.70
C VAL A 126 3.92 -6.33 3.18
N ALA A 127 5.07 -6.89 3.53
CA ALA A 127 5.42 -7.14 4.92
C ALA A 127 5.46 -5.84 5.75
N GLU A 128 5.99 -4.77 5.16
CA GLU A 128 6.05 -3.46 5.80
C GLU A 128 4.65 -2.87 6.04
N ILE A 129 3.78 -2.88 5.03
CA ILE A 129 2.43 -2.31 5.17
C ILE A 129 1.58 -3.10 6.17
N GLU A 130 1.71 -4.43 6.19
CA GLU A 130 1.02 -5.30 7.14
C GLU A 130 1.52 -5.06 8.57
N ALA A 131 2.83 -4.92 8.76
CA ALA A 131 3.42 -4.62 10.06
C ALA A 131 2.97 -3.25 10.60
N LYS A 132 2.95 -2.22 9.75
CA LYS A 132 2.44 -0.89 10.13
C LYS A 132 0.96 -0.94 10.48
N THR A 133 0.16 -1.65 9.68
CA THR A 133 -1.27 -1.83 9.90
C THR A 133 -1.55 -2.50 11.24
N ARG A 134 -0.87 -3.61 11.53
CA ARG A 134 -0.94 -4.32 12.81
C ARG A 134 -0.62 -3.40 13.98
N ARG A 135 0.50 -2.66 13.89
CA ARG A 135 0.93 -1.72 14.93
C ARG A 135 -0.14 -0.68 15.24
N TYR A 136 -0.78 -0.10 14.22
CA TYR A 136 -1.82 0.92 14.45
C TYR A 136 -3.11 0.31 15.02
N ARG A 137 -3.47 -0.91 14.63
CA ARG A 137 -4.58 -1.66 15.25
C ARG A 137 -4.33 -1.91 16.74
N GLU A 138 -3.12 -2.33 17.11
CA GLU A 138 -2.74 -2.53 18.52
C GLU A 138 -2.80 -1.23 19.32
N ILE A 139 -2.32 -0.12 18.75
CA ILE A 139 -2.40 1.21 19.39
C ILE A 139 -3.87 1.61 19.64
N ILE A 140 -4.74 1.40 18.66
CA ILE A 140 -6.18 1.70 18.76
C ILE A 140 -6.80 0.86 19.88
N GLN A 141 -6.59 -0.45 19.89
CA GLN A 141 -7.13 -1.36 20.89
C GLN A 141 -6.64 -1.02 22.31
N PHE A 142 -5.35 -0.70 22.46
CA PHE A 142 -4.79 -0.28 23.74
C PHE A 142 -5.45 1.00 24.27
N ARG A 143 -5.62 2.01 23.40
CA ARG A 143 -6.25 3.29 23.77
C ARG A 143 -7.74 3.13 24.07
N GLU A 144 -8.43 2.26 23.34
CA GLU A 144 -9.81 1.91 23.63
C GLU A 144 -9.95 1.26 25.00
N MET A 145 -9.06 0.33 25.34
CA MET A 145 -9.03 -0.31 26.67
C MET A 145 -8.81 0.71 27.78
N GLN A 146 -7.85 1.63 27.61
CA GLN A 146 -7.59 2.72 28.57
C GLN A 146 -8.82 3.61 28.74
N TYR A 147 -9.50 3.96 27.64
CA TYR A 147 -10.74 4.74 27.70
C TYR A 147 -11.84 4.00 28.48
N LYS A 148 -12.04 2.70 28.23
CA LYS A 148 -13.02 1.88 28.94
C LYS A 148 -12.73 1.77 30.45
N ILE A 149 -11.45 1.69 30.85
CA ILE A 149 -11.06 1.64 32.26
C ILE A 149 -11.33 2.99 32.94
N ASN A 150 -10.88 4.09 32.34
CA ASN A 150 -10.98 5.42 32.93
C ASN A 150 -12.43 5.91 33.09
N ASN A 151 -13.33 5.53 32.18
CA ASN A 151 -14.75 5.90 32.28
C ASN A 151 -15.59 4.90 33.10
N ARG A 152 -15.00 3.82 33.62
CA ARG A 152 -15.67 2.93 34.58
C ARG A 152 -15.63 3.46 36.01
N GLU A 153 -14.68 4.34 36.33
CA GLU A 153 -14.54 4.92 37.68
C GLU A 153 -15.46 6.13 37.92
N THR A 154 -16.22 6.57 36.91
CA THR A 154 -17.04 7.79 36.97
C THR A 154 -18.52 7.56 37.29
N ASP A 155 -18.95 6.32 37.56
CA ASP A 155 -20.33 5.97 37.90
C ASP A 155 -20.62 5.98 39.43
N TYR A 156 -20.03 6.92 40.18
CA TYR A 156 -20.30 7.12 41.62
C TYR A 156 -21.14 8.36 41.90
#